data_AF-A0A202CDN8-F1
#
_entry.id   AF-A0A202CDN8-F1
#
_cell.length_a   1.000
_cell.length_b   1.000
_cell.length_c   1.000
_cell.angle_alpha   90.00
_cell.angle_beta   90.00
_cell.angle_gamma   90.00
#
_symmetry.space_group_name_H-M   'P 1'
#
loop_
_entity.id
_entity.type
_entity.pdbx_description
1 polymer ?
#
loop_
_entity_poly.entity_id
_entity_poly.type
_entity_poly.pdbx_seq_one_letter_code
_entity_poly.pdbx_strand_id
1 'polypeptide(L)' 'MKFKINEEVLEIASGKKCIVVATKEEPYTHTYNQKEMYPPNNFDYIVLIKIDTNQYKGEMYVYEHQLIKIIN' A
#
# COMPACT_ATOMS: atom_id res chain seq x y z
N MET A 1 -7.33 -7.36 9.21
CA MET A 1 -6.22 -7.15 8.25
C MET A 1 -4.89 -7.11 9.00
N LYS A 2 -3.82 -7.63 8.40
CA LYS A 2 -2.49 -7.79 9.03
C LYS A 2 -1.66 -6.51 9.08
N PHE A 3 -1.77 -5.63 8.08
CA PHE A 3 -0.98 -4.39 7.99
C PHE A 3 -1.89 -3.15 8.11
N LYS A 4 -1.35 -2.05 8.63
CA LYS A 4 -2.08 -0.79 8.84
C LYS A 4 -1.68 0.29 7.83
N ILE A 5 -2.54 1.28 7.63
CA ILE A 5 -2.18 2.49 6.87
C ILE A 5 -0.93 3.14 7.48
N ASN A 6 -0.07 3.67 6.60
CA ASN A 6 1.25 4.23 6.91
C ASN A 6 2.30 3.21 7.40
N GLU A 7 2.02 1.91 7.34
CA GLU A 7 3.01 0.87 7.63
C GLU A 7 3.92 0.62 6.42
N GLU A 8 5.24 0.62 6.62
CA GLU A 8 6.21 0.20 5.61
C GLU A 8 6.27 -1.34 5.52
N VAL A 9 6.16 -1.85 4.30
CA VAL A 9 6.12 -3.28 3.99
C VAL A 9 7.03 -3.57 2.79
N LEU A 10 7.41 -4.84 2.62
CA LEU A 10 8.05 -5.32 1.40
C LEU A 10 7.04 -6.13 0.59
N GLU A 11 6.87 -5.78 -0.68
CA GLU A 11 6.09 -6.61 -1.60
C GLU A 11 6.98 -7.71 -2.17
N ILE A 12 6.56 -8.95 -2.01
CA ILE A 12 7.40 -10.15 -2.19
C ILE A 12 7.76 -10.36 -3.66
N ALA A 13 6.83 -10.15 -4.60
CA ALA A 13 7.05 -10.48 -6.01
C ALA A 13 8.00 -9.50 -6.71
N SER A 14 7.92 -8.21 -6.39
CA SER A 14 8.76 -7.16 -6.93
C SER A 14 9.99 -6.86 -6.10
N GLY A 15 10.03 -7.32 -4.84
CA GLY A 15 11.10 -7.01 -3.89
C GLY A 15 11.16 -5.54 -3.49
N LYS A 16 10.09 -4.77 -3.77
CA LYS A 16 10.06 -3.32 -3.55
C LYS A 16 9.58 -3.01 -2.14
N LYS A 17 10.20 -2.00 -1.53
CA LYS A 17 9.68 -1.39 -0.30
C LYS A 17 8.49 -0.52 -0.66
N CYS A 18 7.43 -0.65 0.11
CA CYS A 18 6.16 0.02 -0.12
C CYS A 18 5.62 0.59 1.20
N ILE A 19 4.64 1.49 1.09
CA ILE A 19 3.84 1.97 2.22
C ILE A 19 2.37 1.66 1.96
N VAL A 20 1.67 1.16 2.96
CA VAL A 20 0.22 0.90 2.88
C VAL A 20 -0.53 2.23 2.94
N VAL A 21 -1.40 2.48 1.95
CA VAL A 21 -2.18 3.72 1.86
C VAL A 21 -3.69 3.51 1.87
N ALA A 22 -4.16 2.29 1.57
CA ALA A 22 -5.56 1.90 1.78
C ALA A 22 -5.68 0.45 2.22
N THR A 23 -6.77 0.16 2.92
CA THR A 23 -7.24 -1.16 3.32
C THR A 23 -8.68 -1.37 2.81
N LYS A 24 -9.26 -2.56 3.02
CA LYS A 24 -10.69 -2.78 2.72
C LYS A 24 -11.63 -1.94 3.58
N GLU A 25 -11.15 -1.45 4.72
CA GLU A 25 -11.94 -0.70 5.71
C GLU A 25 -11.66 0.81 5.62
N GLU A 26 -10.44 1.21 5.22
CA GLU A 26 -9.97 2.58 5.23
C GLU A 26 -9.44 2.99 3.83
N PRO A 27 -9.99 4.05 3.18
CA PRO A 27 -9.62 4.42 1.82
C PRO A 27 -8.35 5.27 1.75
N TYR A 28 -7.73 5.26 0.56
CA TYR A 28 -6.75 6.27 0.18
C TYR A 28 -7.44 7.45 -0.50
N THR A 29 -7.14 8.68 -0.07
CA THR A 29 -7.70 9.89 -0.69
C THR A 29 -6.63 10.62 -1.48
N HIS A 30 -6.82 10.75 -2.79
CA HIS A 30 -5.94 11.58 -3.61
C HIS A 30 -6.20 13.07 -3.35
N THR A 31 -5.14 13.84 -3.13
CA THR A 31 -5.19 15.29 -2.89
C THR A 31 -5.87 16.07 -4.02
N TYR A 32 -5.74 15.61 -5.27
CA TYR A 32 -6.23 16.33 -6.44
C TYR A 32 -7.75 16.27 -6.62
N ASN A 33 -8.35 15.10 -6.39
CA ASN A 33 -9.76 14.85 -6.72
C ASN A 33 -10.62 14.53 -5.49
N GLN A 34 -10.01 14.43 -4.30
CA GLN A 34 -10.66 14.05 -3.03
C GLN A 34 -11.51 12.76 -3.11
N LYS A 35 -11.24 11.93 -4.12
CA LYS A 35 -11.96 10.68 -4.31
C LYS A 35 -11.35 9.63 -3.42
N GLU A 36 -12.17 9.04 -2.57
CA GLU A 36 -11.82 7.86 -1.79
C GLU A 36 -11.60 6.66 -2.72
N MET A 37 -10.45 6.02 -2.56
CA MET A 37 -10.06 4.84 -3.31
C MET A 37 -9.84 3.68 -2.34
N TYR A 38 -10.66 2.66 -2.50
CA TYR A 38 -10.51 1.38 -1.83
C TYR A 38 -9.78 0.39 -2.75
N PRO A 39 -9.09 -0.62 -2.19
CA PRO A 39 -8.61 -1.74 -2.98
C PRO A 39 -9.77 -2.36 -3.78
N PRO A 40 -9.59 -2.74 -5.06
CA PRO A 40 -10.61 -3.47 -5.80
C PRO A 40 -10.96 -4.77 -5.09
N ASN A 41 -12.18 -5.30 -5.26
CA ASN A 41 -12.74 -6.42 -4.48
C ASN A 41 -11.81 -7.61 -4.23
N ASN A 42 -10.93 -7.92 -5.18
CA ASN A 42 -10.03 -9.06 -5.08
C ASN A 42 -8.77 -8.77 -4.28
N PHE A 43 -8.37 -7.51 -4.11
CA PHE A 43 -7.15 -7.12 -3.42
C PHE A 43 -7.43 -6.68 -1.99
N ASP A 44 -6.42 -6.78 -1.13
CA ASP A 44 -6.55 -6.42 0.27
C ASP A 44 -6.04 -5.01 0.57
N TYR A 45 -5.03 -4.54 -0.19
CA TYR A 45 -4.37 -3.26 0.07
C TYR A 45 -4.14 -2.46 -1.21
N ILE A 46 -4.06 -1.14 -1.05
CA ILE A 46 -3.37 -0.25 -1.98
C ILE A 46 -2.05 0.15 -1.32
N VAL A 47 -0.95 0.01 -2.04
CA VAL A 47 0.38 0.42 -1.57
C VAL A 47 1.02 1.39 -2.56
N LEU A 48 1.89 2.28 -2.05
CA LEU A 48 2.76 3.10 -2.88
C LEU A 48 4.20 2.58 -2.82
N ILE A 49 4.89 2.57 -3.95
CA ILE A 49 6.27 2.07 -4.06
C ILE A 49 7.25 3.15 -3.61
N LYS A 50 8.18 2.82 -2.72
CA LYS A 50 9.27 3.71 -2.28
C LYS A 50 10.28 3.90 -3.41
N ILE A 51 10.55 5.16 -3.76
CA ILE A 51 11.54 5.55 -4.78
C ILE A 51 12.76 6.24 -4.18
N ASP A 52 12.61 6.92 -3.05
CA ASP A 52 13.69 7.58 -2.30
C ASP A 52 13.29 7.72 -0.82
N THR A 53 14.15 8.37 -0.04
CA THR A 53 13.92 8.78 1.35
C THR A 53 12.66 9.64 1.43
N ASN A 54 11.59 9.06 1.97
CA ASN A 54 10.26 9.66 2.11
C ASN A 54 9.55 10.01 0.79
N GLN A 55 9.97 9.43 -0.34
CA GLN A 55 9.26 9.57 -1.60
C GLN A 55 8.67 8.25 -2.04
N TYR A 56 7.36 8.25 -2.30
CA TYR A 56 6.63 7.10 -2.81
C TYR A 56 5.87 7.49 -4.08
N LYS A 57 5.78 6.57 -5.04
CA LYS A 57 5.13 6.81 -6.33
C LYS A 57 4.45 5.55 -6.86
N GLY A 58 3.35 5.78 -7.59
CA GLY A 58 2.58 4.76 -8.26
C GLY A 58 1.77 3.93 -7.28
N GLU A 59 0.59 3.50 -7.70
CA GLU A 59 -0.28 2.64 -6.92
C GLU A 59 -0.10 1.18 -7.33
N MET A 60 -0.06 0.29 -6.34
CA MET A 60 -0.12 -1.15 -6.57
C MET A 60 -1.23 -1.75 -5.70
N TYR A 61 -2.07 -2.58 -6.32
CA TYR A 61 -3.08 -3.37 -5.64
C TYR A 61 -2.49 -4.74 -5.29
N VAL A 62 -2.52 -5.11 -4.02
CA VAL A 62 -1.82 -6.32 -3.53
C VAL A 62 -2.68 -7.13 -2.57
N TYR A 63 -2.45 -8.44 -2.57
CA TYR A 63 -3.02 -9.37 -1.60
C TYR A 63 -2.19 -9.37 -0.31
N GLU A 64 -2.81 -9.72 0.83
CA GLU A 64 -2.11 -9.75 2.13
C GLU A 64 -0.89 -10.68 2.14
N HIS A 65 -0.98 -11.83 1.47
CA HIS A 65 0.10 -12.81 1.40
C HIS A 65 1.30 -12.35 0.55
N GLN A 66 1.16 -11.27 -0.21
CA GLN A 66 2.25 -10.67 -1.00
C GLN A 66 3.05 -9.64 -0.21
N LEU A 67 2.69 -9.38 1.05
CA LEU A 67 3.34 -8.39 1.89
C LEU A 67 4.02 -9.05 3.07
N ILE A 68 5.23 -8.59 3.38
CA ILE A 68 5.93 -8.90 4.64
C ILE A 68 6.30 -7.62 5.38
N LYS A 69 6.33 -7.74 6.71
CA LYS A 69 6.74 -6.64 7.58
C LYS A 69 8.26 -6.43 7.44
N ILE A 70 8.67 -5.17 7.33
CA ILE A 70 10.09 -4.83 7.42
C ILE A 70 10.44 -4.80 8.91
N ILE A 71 11.33 -5.71 9.33
CA ILE A 71 11.93 -5.69 10.66
C ILE A 71 13.23 -4.90 10.52
N ASN A 72 13.30 -3.75 11.19
CA ASN A 72 14.53 -2.97 11.31
C ASN A 72 15.47 -3.58 12.34
#